data_AF-A0A1X6YR29-F1
#
_entry.id   AF-A0A1X6YR29-F1
#
_cell.length_a   1.000
_cell.length_b   1.000
_cell.length_c   1.000
_cell.angle_alpha   90.00
_cell.angle_beta   90.00
_cell.angle_gamma   90.00
#
_symmetry.space_group_name_H-M   'P 1'
#
loop_
_entity.id
_entity.type
_entity.pdbx_description
1 polymer ?
#
loop_
_entity_poly.entity_id
_entity_poly.type
_entity_poly.pdbx_seq_one_letter_code
_entity_poly.pdbx_strand_id
1 'polypeptide(L)'
;MTGRLLDTHAITTFLARLAPLSGDALHEAFVCAALEGGGSFHVPAEGRAVLTLYRITANGPTEAEAIAAWDTRAREAVAEADALPAYP
;
A
#
# COMPACT_ATOMS: atom_id res chain seq x y z
N MET A 1 -3.88 19.64 -15.56
CA MET A 1 -3.53 18.85 -14.35
C MET A 1 -3.09 17.47 -14.82
N THR A 2 -1.78 17.24 -14.95
CA THR A 2 -1.23 15.91 -15.26
C THR A 2 -1.29 15.08 -13.99
N GLY A 3 -2.42 14.41 -13.78
CA GLY A 3 -2.54 13.34 -12.80
C GLY A 3 -1.50 12.28 -13.15
N ARG A 4 -0.35 12.30 -12.48
CA ARG A 4 0.68 11.26 -12.62
C ARG A 4 0.00 9.92 -12.35
N LEU A 5 0.10 8.98 -13.28
CA LEU A 5 -0.49 7.64 -13.15
C LEU A 5 -0.11 6.98 -11.82
N LEU A 6 -1.04 6.18 -11.27
CA LEU A 6 -0.72 5.18 -10.26
C LEU A 6 0.31 4.22 -10.87
N ASP A 7 1.42 3.95 -10.17
CA ASP A 7 2.41 2.98 -10.62
C ASP A 7 1.93 1.56 -10.26
N THR A 8 1.00 1.04 -11.07
CA THR A 8 0.43 -0.30 -10.90
C THR A 8 1.49 -1.39 -10.96
N HIS A 9 2.57 -1.18 -11.70
CA HIS A 9 3.69 -2.11 -11.77
C HIS A 9 4.43 -2.19 -10.43
N ALA A 10 4.74 -1.05 -9.80
CA ALA A 10 5.34 -1.02 -8.47
C ALA A 10 4.44 -1.65 -7.41
N ILE A 11 3.13 -1.36 -7.44
CA ILE A 11 2.16 -1.93 -6.49
C ILE A 11 2.05 -3.45 -6.67
N THR A 12 1.93 -3.95 -7.89
CA THR A 12 1.82 -5.39 -8.18
C THR A 12 3.08 -6.13 -7.77
N THR A 13 4.26 -5.55 -8.06
CA THR A 13 5.56 -6.11 -7.66
C THR A 13 5.68 -6.18 -6.13
N PHE A 14 5.23 -5.13 -5.44
CA PHE A 14 5.23 -5.11 -3.98
C PHE A 14 4.28 -6.16 -3.40
N LEU A 15 3.03 -6.24 -3.88
CA LEU A 15 2.06 -7.27 -3.46
C LEU A 15 2.59 -8.70 -3.64
N ALA A 16 3.29 -8.97 -4.75
CA ALA A 16 3.93 -10.26 -4.98
C ALA A 16 5.04 -10.56 -3.96
N ARG A 17 5.83 -9.56 -3.57
CA ARG A 17 6.85 -9.68 -2.51
C ARG A 17 6.24 -9.91 -1.13
N LEU A 18 5.05 -9.38 -0.86
CA LEU A 18 4.36 -9.55 0.43
C LEU A 18 3.74 -10.94 0.61
N ALA A 19 3.34 -11.60 -0.48
CA ALA A 19 2.59 -12.86 -0.44
C ALA A 19 3.19 -13.98 0.47
N PRO A 20 4.51 -14.20 0.53
CA PRO A 20 5.09 -15.20 1.44
C PRO A 20 5.38 -14.67 2.85
N LEU A 21 5.21 -13.38 3.11
CA LEU A 21 5.61 -12.73 4.37
C LEU A 21 4.48 -12.76 5.40
N SER A 22 4.86 -12.84 6.68
CA SER A 22 3.93 -12.73 7.81
C SER A 22 4.63 -12.12 9.01
N GLY A 23 3.85 -11.65 10.00
CA GLY A 23 4.36 -11.08 11.24
C GLY A 23 5.37 -9.95 11.01
N ASP A 24 6.50 -10.02 11.71
CA ASP A 24 7.54 -8.98 11.68
C ASP A 24 8.14 -8.76 10.28
N ALA A 25 8.29 -9.82 9.48
CA ALA A 25 8.82 -9.72 8.13
C ALA A 25 7.87 -8.95 7.19
N LEU A 26 6.56 -9.10 7.39
CA LEU A 26 5.55 -8.32 6.68
C LEU A 26 5.64 -6.86 7.08
N HIS A 27 5.68 -6.59 8.40
CA HIS A 27 5.80 -5.24 8.94
C HIS A 27 7.07 -4.53 8.41
N GLU A 28 8.23 -5.19 8.46
CA GLU A 28 9.49 -4.64 7.99
C GLU A 28 9.42 -4.29 6.49
N ALA A 29 8.80 -5.12 5.67
CA ALA A 29 8.62 -4.82 4.24
C ALA A 29 7.81 -3.52 4.02
N PHE A 30 6.79 -3.24 4.83
CA PHE A 30 6.03 -1.99 4.78
C PHE A 30 6.82 -0.78 5.26
N VAL A 31 7.60 -0.93 6.34
CA VAL A 31 8.48 0.13 6.86
C VAL A 31 9.53 0.50 5.81
N CYS A 32 10.23 -0.49 5.24
CA CYS A 32 11.21 -0.27 4.19
C CYS A 32 10.58 0.41 2.97
N ALA A 33 9.43 -0.07 2.50
CA ALA A 33 8.76 0.51 1.35
C ALA A 33 8.32 1.96 1.60
N ALA A 34 7.88 2.30 2.82
CA ALA A 34 7.55 3.66 3.18
C ALA A 34 8.78 4.58 3.16
N LEU A 35 9.92 4.11 3.71
CA LEU A 35 11.18 4.85 3.71
C LEU A 35 11.77 5.05 2.30
N GLU A 36 11.72 4.02 1.46
CA GLU A 36 12.27 4.03 0.11
C GLU A 36 11.37 4.78 -0.89
N GLY A 37 10.05 4.64 -0.75
CA GLY A 37 9.05 5.16 -1.69
C GLY A 37 8.49 6.55 -1.35
N GLY A 38 8.98 7.20 -0.29
CA GLY A 38 8.43 8.47 0.19
C GLY A 38 7.02 8.34 0.77
N GLY A 39 6.66 7.14 1.23
CA GLY A 39 5.44 6.88 1.97
C GLY A 39 5.56 7.29 3.43
N SER A 40 4.45 7.19 4.16
CA SER A 40 4.44 7.36 5.60
C SER A 40 3.80 6.16 6.26
N PHE A 41 4.51 5.58 7.24
CA PHE A 41 3.93 4.62 8.15
C PHE A 41 4.01 5.21 9.54
N HIS A 42 2.88 5.70 10.02
CA HIS A 42 2.76 6.35 11.31
C HIS A 42 1.98 5.46 12.26
N VAL A 43 2.61 5.14 13.38
CA VAL A 43 1.98 4.58 14.57
C VAL A 43 1.64 5.76 15.46
N PRO A 44 0.37 6.16 15.64
CA PRO A 44 0.11 7.38 16.37
C PRO A 44 0.02 7.11 17.86
N ALA A 45 0.47 8.12 18.58
CA ALA A 45 0.18 8.35 19.98
C ALA A 45 -1.33 8.45 20.31
N GLU A 46 -2.21 8.55 19.29
CA GLU A 46 -3.67 8.74 19.41
C GLU A 46 -4.51 7.48 19.07
N GLY A 47 -3.89 6.30 18.92
CA GLY A 47 -4.61 5.02 18.88
C GLY A 47 -5.15 4.55 17.52
N ARG A 48 -4.59 5.01 16.39
CA ARG A 48 -4.94 4.54 15.03
C ARG A 48 -3.78 4.55 14.03
N ALA A 49 -3.14 3.41 13.74
CA ALA A 49 -2.13 3.33 12.69
C ALA A 49 -2.60 3.91 11.34
N VAL A 50 -1.72 4.67 10.67
CA VAL A 50 -1.94 5.22 9.32
C VAL A 50 -0.78 4.81 8.42
N LEU A 51 -1.12 4.24 7.27
CA LEU A 51 -0.19 3.80 6.24
C LEU A 51 -0.52 4.51 4.92
N THR A 52 0.44 5.25 4.39
CA THR A 52 0.38 5.81 3.04
C THR A 52 1.55 5.29 2.23
N LEU A 53 1.26 4.51 1.20
CA LEU A 53 2.26 3.94 0.29
C LEU A 53 1.68 3.88 -1.12
N TYR A 54 2.49 4.20 -2.14
CA TYR A 54 2.07 4.27 -3.54
C TYR A 54 0.77 5.09 -3.77
N ARG A 55 0.59 6.18 -3.00
CA ARG A 55 -0.61 7.04 -2.99
C ARG A 55 -1.90 6.38 -2.52
N ILE A 56 -1.82 5.16 -2.00
CA ILE A 56 -2.91 4.50 -1.30
C ILE A 56 -2.73 4.78 0.18
N THR A 57 -3.73 5.40 0.80
CA THR A 57 -3.78 5.62 2.23
C THR A 57 -4.75 4.65 2.88
N ALA A 58 -4.33 4.01 3.95
CA ALA A 58 -5.13 3.14 4.80
C ALA A 58 -4.90 3.47 6.28
N ASN A 59 -5.87 3.12 7.11
CA ASN A 59 -5.80 3.32 8.54
C ASN A 59 -6.51 2.17 9.26
N GLY A 60 -6.10 1.94 10.52
CA GLY A 60 -6.67 0.91 11.37
C GLY A 60 -6.37 1.20 12.85
N PRO A 61 -7.12 0.60 13.79
CA PRO A 61 -6.81 0.67 15.22
C PRO A 61 -5.38 0.18 15.53
N THR A 62 -4.92 -0.84 14.81
CA THR A 62 -3.56 -1.39 14.90
C THR A 62 -2.80 -1.27 13.58
N GLU A 63 -1.48 -1.40 13.64
CA GLU A 63 -0.62 -1.48 12.45
C GLU A 63 -1.03 -2.61 11.51
N ALA A 64 -1.32 -3.79 12.06
CA ALA A 64 -1.73 -4.95 11.29
C ALA A 64 -3.03 -4.68 10.52
N GLU A 65 -3.99 -3.98 11.14
CA GLU A 65 -5.23 -3.58 10.47
C GLU A 65 -5.00 -2.50 9.42
N ALA A 66 -4.10 -1.54 9.65
CA ALA A 66 -3.74 -0.56 8.63
C ALA A 66 -3.05 -1.21 7.42
N ILE A 67 -2.20 -2.21 7.65
CA ILE A 67 -1.56 -3.03 6.61
C ILE A 67 -2.62 -3.83 5.84
N ALA A 68 -3.52 -4.54 6.52
CA ALA A 68 -4.58 -5.32 5.87
C ALA A 68 -5.53 -4.44 5.05
N ALA A 69 -5.89 -3.27 5.58
CA ALA A 69 -6.69 -2.28 4.87
C ALA A 69 -5.94 -1.72 3.64
N TRP A 70 -4.62 -1.53 3.73
CA TRP A 70 -3.82 -1.10 2.60
C TRP A 70 -3.73 -2.18 1.51
N ASP A 71 -3.46 -3.44 1.88
CA ASP A 71 -3.39 -4.57 0.93
C ASP A 71 -4.70 -4.73 0.15
N THR A 72 -5.84 -4.62 0.83
CA THR A 72 -7.16 -4.65 0.20
C THR A 72 -7.32 -3.52 -0.82
N ARG A 73 -7.04 -2.27 -0.43
CA ARG A 73 -7.14 -1.11 -1.32
C ARG A 73 -6.17 -1.18 -2.49
N ALA A 74 -4.97 -1.73 -2.28
CA ALA A 74 -3.98 -1.91 -3.33
C ALA A 74 -4.46 -2.91 -4.38
N ARG A 75 -5.06 -4.03 -3.98
CA ARG A 75 -5.66 -5.00 -4.91
C ARG A 75 -6.83 -4.42 -5.68
N GLU A 76 -7.71 -3.67 -5.01
CA GLU A 76 -8.81 -2.97 -5.66
C GLU A 76 -8.31 -1.97 -6.70
N ALA A 77 -7.31 -1.16 -6.36
CA ALA A 77 -6.73 -0.17 -7.27
C ALA A 77 -6.05 -0.79 -8.49
N VAL A 78 -5.36 -1.93 -8.32
CA VAL A 78 -4.78 -2.68 -9.45
C VAL A 78 -5.88 -3.27 -10.34
N ALA A 79 -6.91 -3.87 -9.75
CA ALA A 79 -8.02 -4.44 -10.50
C ALA A 79 -8.82 -3.38 -11.28
N GLU A 80 -9.03 -2.19 -10.70
CA GLU A 80 -9.67 -1.06 -11.38
C GLU A 80 -8.83 -0.57 -12.56
N ALA A 81 -7.51 -0.45 -12.37
CA ALA A 81 -6.61 -0.03 -13.44
C ALA A 81 -6.54 -1.03 -14.60
N ASP A 82 -6.57 -2.34 -14.31
CA ASP A 82 -6.63 -3.40 -15.33
C ASP A 82 -7.99 -3.47 -16.05
N ALA A 83 -9.07 -3.05 -15.39
CA ALA A 83 -10.42 -3.02 -15.96
C ALA A 83 -10.67 -1.80 -16.87
N LEU A 84 -9.86 -0.75 -16.76
CA LEU A 84 -9.95 0.39 -17.67
C LEU A 84 -9.48 -0.02 -19.07
N PRO A 85 -10.30 0.16 -20.12
CA PRO A 85 -9.85 -0.14 -21.48
C PRO A 85 -8.65 0.73 -21.79
N ALA A 86 -7.56 0.10 -22.25
CA ALA A 86 -6.44 0.82 -22.85
C ALA A 86 -7.01 1.66 -24.00
N TYR A 87 -7.17 2.97 -23.77
CA TYR A 87 -7.69 3.86 -24.79
C TYR A 87 -6.68 3.88 -25.95
N PRO A 88 -7.13 3.68 -27.20
CA PRO A 88 -6.26 3.66 -28.38
C PRO A 88 -5.61 5.01 -28.66
#